data_AF-A0A7X7GHT7-F1
#
_entry.id   AF-A0A7X7GHT7-F1
#
_cell.length_a   1.000
_cell.length_b   1.000
_cell.length_c   1.000
_cell.angle_alpha   90.00
_cell.angle_beta   90.00
_cell.angle_gamma   90.00
#
_symmetry.space_group_name_H-M   'P 1'
#
loop_
_entity.id
_entity.type
_entity.pdbx_description
1 polymer ?
#
loop_
_entity_poly.entity_id
_entity_poly.type
_entity_poly.pdbx_seq_one_letter_code
_entity_poly.pdbx_strand_id
1 'polypeptide(L)' 'VLVVGDARSNAFDPRVDLFADLARRAYRVAWLTPEPSRYWGQTGCALDEYEEYCDGVVSARDGAEILTRCDELGAALR' A
#
# COMPACT_ATOMS: atom_id res chain seq x y z
N VAL A 1 -9.19 3.40 5.59
CA VAL A 1 -7.85 3.98 5.83
C VAL A 1 -7.14 4.01 4.50
N LEU A 2 -6.53 5.14 4.13
CA LEU A 2 -5.67 5.23 2.97
C LEU A 2 -4.24 5.45 3.46
N VAL A 3 -3.33 4.56 3.08
CA VAL A 3 -1.90 4.69 3.32
C VAL A 3 -1.23 5.23 2.07
N VAL A 4 -0.31 6.18 2.22
CA VAL A 4 0.44 6.76 1.10
C VAL A 4 1.92 6.67 1.43
N GLY A 5 2.68 5.91 0.64
CA GLY A 5 4.11 5.71 0.87
C GLY A 5 4.70 4.57 0.05
N ASP A 6 6.02 4.45 0.07
CA ASP A 6 6.81 3.48 -0.71
C ASP A 6 7.04 2.12 0.00
N ALA A 7 6.56 1.98 1.24
CA ALA A 7 6.73 0.79 2.08
C ALA A 7 8.19 0.36 2.29
N ARG A 8 9.15 1.29 2.22
CA ARG A 8 10.54 1.01 2.57
C ARG A 8 10.72 0.99 4.08
N SER A 9 11.18 -0.14 4.59
CA SER A 9 11.44 -0.34 6.04
C SER A 9 12.79 0.21 6.49
N ASN A 10 13.70 0.55 5.56
CA ASN A 10 15.04 1.05 5.85
C ASN A 10 15.82 0.18 6.86
N ALA A 11 15.75 -1.15 6.68
CA ALA A 11 16.36 -2.18 7.53
C ALA A 11 15.77 -2.31 8.95
N PHE A 12 14.65 -1.64 9.24
CA PHE A 12 13.85 -1.94 10.41
C PHE A 12 12.88 -3.10 10.14
N ASP A 13 12.37 -3.70 11.21
CA ASP A 13 11.27 -4.65 11.13
C ASP A 13 10.02 -3.91 10.58
N PRO A 14 9.40 -4.40 9.49
CA PRO A 14 8.21 -3.76 8.91
C PRO A 14 6.98 -3.83 9.83
N ARG A 15 6.96 -4.67 10.87
CA ARG A 15 5.84 -4.76 11.84
C ARG A 15 4.50 -4.97 11.15
N VAL A 16 4.48 -5.93 10.23
CA VAL A 16 3.29 -6.37 9.49
C VAL A 16 2.20 -6.86 10.45
N ASP A 17 2.57 -7.37 11.63
CA ASP A 17 1.66 -7.71 12.72
C ASP A 17 0.80 -6.51 13.17
N LEU A 18 1.42 -5.34 13.34
CA LEU A 18 0.70 -4.13 13.71
C LEU A 18 -0.17 -3.60 12.58
N PHE A 19 0.28 -3.77 11.33
CA PHE A 19 -0.50 -3.38 10.17
C PHE A 19 -1.73 -4.26 10.01
N ALA A 20 -1.60 -5.58 10.20
CA ALA A 20 -2.72 -6.52 10.25
C ALA A 20 -3.71 -6.14 11.35
N ASP A 21 -3.24 -5.79 12.54
CA ASP A 21 -4.06 -5.31 13.65
C ASP A 21 -4.83 -4.03 13.31
N LEU A 22 -4.21 -3.10 12.59
CA LEU A 22 -4.84 -1.89 12.07
C LEU A 22 -5.91 -2.25 11.03
N ALA A 23 -5.58 -3.11 10.07
CA ALA A 23 -6.48 -3.51 8.99
C ALA A 23 -7.75 -4.18 9.53
N ARG A 24 -7.62 -5.06 10.53
CA ARG A 24 -8.76 -5.69 11.21
C ARG A 24 -9.71 -4.71 11.91
N ARG A 25 -9.23 -3.51 12.28
CA ARG A 25 -10.04 -2.47 12.94
C ARG A 25 -10.59 -1.45 11.94
N ALA A 26 -10.01 -1.37 10.75
CA ALA A 26 -10.48 -0.51 9.68
C ALA A 26 -11.61 -1.20 8.89
N TYR A 27 -12.55 -0.41 8.37
CA TYR A 27 -13.58 -0.96 7.46
C TYR A 27 -12.97 -1.39 6.12
N ARG A 28 -12.05 -0.59 5.58
CA ARG A 28 -11.27 -0.85 4.37
C ARG A 28 -9.87 -0.26 4.52
N VAL A 29 -8.87 -0.86 3.90
CA VAL A 29 -7.50 -0.35 3.80
C VAL A 29 -7.07 -0.34 2.34
N ALA A 30 -6.67 0.82 1.83
CA ALA A 30 -6.01 0.92 0.53
C ALA A 30 -4.62 1.53 0.68
N TRP A 31 -3.70 1.16 -0.21
CA TRP A 31 -2.34 1.68 -0.23
C TRP A 31 -2.03 2.34 -1.58
N LEU A 32 -1.55 3.58 -1.56
CA LEU A 32 -1.03 4.29 -2.71
C LEU A 32 0.50 4.36 -2.63
N THR A 33 1.19 3.83 -3.62
CA THR A 33 2.66 3.75 -3.64
C THR A 33 3.25 4.31 -4.94
N PRO A 34 4.39 5.01 -4.91
CA PRO A 34 5.13 5.30 -6.12
C PRO A 34 5.91 4.09 -6.65
N GLU A 35 6.06 3.02 -5.84
CA GLU A 35 6.88 1.87 -6.20
C GLU A 35 6.14 0.94 -7.19
N PRO A 36 6.78 0.57 -8.32
CA PRO A 36 6.31 -0.49 -9.20
C PRO A 36 6.27 -1.86 -8.48
N SER A 37 5.24 -2.66 -8.74
CA SER A 37 5.05 -3.97 -8.08
C SER A 37 6.22 -4.92 -8.14
N ARG A 38 7.02 -4.88 -9.21
CA ARG A 38 8.26 -5.67 -9.32
C ARG A 38 9.28 -5.41 -8.20
N TYR A 39 9.16 -4.33 -7.42
CA TYR A 39 10.08 -3.96 -6.35
C TYR A 39 9.52 -4.19 -4.93
N TRP A 40 8.27 -4.64 -4.79
CA TRP A 40 7.55 -4.64 -3.51
C TRP A 40 8.10 -5.58 -2.43
N GLY A 41 8.83 -6.62 -2.82
CA GLY A 41 9.63 -7.48 -1.93
C GLY A 41 11.15 -7.34 -2.13
N GLN A 42 11.61 -6.29 -2.82
CA GLN A 42 13.02 -6.07 -3.11
C GLN A 42 13.58 -4.88 -2.32
N THR A 43 14.89 -4.94 -2.03
CA THR A 43 15.65 -3.78 -1.52
C THR A 43 15.01 -3.13 -0.28
N GLY A 44 14.45 -3.94 0.62
CA GLY A 44 13.83 -3.47 1.87
C GLY A 44 12.44 -2.84 1.73
N CYS A 45 11.81 -2.92 0.55
CA CYS A 45 10.37 -2.72 0.43
C CYS A 45 9.66 -3.95 1.00
N ALA A 46 8.64 -3.73 1.83
CA ALA A 46 7.84 -4.78 2.45
C ALA A 46 6.38 -4.74 1.95
N LEU A 47 6.13 -4.16 0.78
CA LEU A 47 4.76 -3.97 0.30
C LEU A 47 4.09 -5.29 -0.07
N ASP A 48 4.84 -6.31 -0.50
CA ASP A 48 4.31 -7.68 -0.71
C ASP A 48 3.73 -8.28 0.59
N GLU A 49 4.21 -7.85 1.76
CA GLU A 49 3.68 -8.32 3.04
C GLU A 49 2.49 -7.46 3.50
N TYR A 50 2.53 -6.15 3.28
CA TYR A 50 1.41 -5.26 3.61
C TYR A 50 0.20 -5.45 2.69
N GLU A 51 0.41 -5.80 1.42
CA GLU A 51 -0.68 -5.94 0.44
C GLU A 51 -1.69 -7.03 0.85
N GLU A 52 -1.24 -8.06 1.56
CA GLU A 52 -2.11 -9.15 2.06
C GLU A 52 -3.23 -8.64 2.97
N TYR A 53 -3.05 -7.46 3.58
CA TYR A 53 -4.00 -6.82 4.49
C TYR A 53 -4.69 -5.59 3.88
N CYS A 54 -4.47 -5.33 2.59
CA CYS A 54 -5.10 -4.24 1.86
C CYS A 54 -6.25 -4.76 1.01
N ASP A 55 -7.35 -3.99 0.94
CA ASP A 55 -8.43 -4.19 -0.03
C ASP A 55 -8.00 -3.79 -1.46
N GLY A 56 -6.95 -2.96 -1.58
CA GLY A 56 -6.32 -2.66 -2.85
C GLY A 56 -5.05 -1.83 -2.71
N VAL A 57 -4.12 -2.07 -3.63
CA VAL A 57 -2.86 -1.31 -3.74
C VAL A 57 -2.78 -0.70 -5.13
N VAL A 58 -2.52 0.61 -5.20
CA VAL A 58 -2.42 1.36 -6.45
C VAL A 58 -1.02 1.94 -6.56
N SER A 59 -0.31 1.59 -7.64
CA SER A 59 0.97 2.24 -7.99
C SER A 59 0.74 3.50 -8.81
N ALA A 60 1.18 4.65 -8.34
CA ALA A 60 1.21 5.88 -9.13
C ALA A 60 2.41 6.74 -8.74
N ARG A 61 3.20 7.15 -9.72
CA ARG A 61 4.49 7.84 -9.51
C ARG A 61 4.36 9.36 -9.41
N ASP A 62 3.23 9.90 -9.86
CA ASP A 62 2.93 11.32 -9.83
C ASP A 62 1.43 11.58 -9.76
N GLY A 63 1.05 12.85 -9.63
CA GLY A 63 -0.35 13.27 -9.54
C GLY A 63 -1.19 12.95 -10.78
N ALA A 64 -0.59 12.92 -11.98
CA ALA A 64 -1.32 12.63 -13.20
C ALA A 64 -1.70 11.13 -13.26
N GLU A 65 -0.79 10.25 -12.85
CA GLU A 65 -1.08 8.82 -12.70
C GLU A 65 -2.12 8.58 -11.59
N ILE A 66 -2.06 9.31 -10.47
CA ILE A 66 -3.09 9.22 -9.41
C ILE A 66 -4.46 9.54 -9.99
N LEU A 67 -4.60 10.69 -10.68
CA LEU A 67 -5.86 11.10 -11.29
C LEU A 67 -6.40 10.06 -12.29
N THR A 68 -5.50 9.45 -13.05
CA THR A 68 -5.85 8.40 -14.03
C THR A 68 -6.35 7.12 -13.34
N ARG A 69 -5.83 6.81 -12.14
CA ARG A 69 -6.13 5.58 -11.39
C ARG A 69 -7.05 5.79 -10.18
N CYS A 70 -7.67 6.97 -10.04
CA CYS A 70 -8.54 7.30 -8.92
C CYS A 70 -9.70 6.30 -8.74
N ASP A 71 -10.21 5.72 -9.84
CA ASP A 71 -11.29 4.73 -9.77
C ASP A 71 -10.87 3.44 -9.06
N GLU A 72 -9.59 3.04 -9.18
CA GLU A 72 -9.07 1.86 -8.49
C GLU A 72 -8.98 2.10 -6.98
N LEU A 73 -8.53 3.30 -6.56
CA LEU A 73 -8.56 3.72 -5.16
C LEU A 73 -10.00 3.79 -4.64
N GLY A 74 -10.91 4.33 -5.45
CA GLY A 74 -12.33 4.39 -5.13
C GLY A 74 -12.95 3.00 -4.94
N ALA A 75 -12.60 2.04 -5.80
CA ALA A 75 -13.05 0.66 -5.70
C ALA A 75 -12.53 -0.04 -4.43
N ALA A 76 -11.25 0.16 -4.08
CA ALA A 76 -10.65 -0.42 -2.87
C ALA A 76 -11.25 0.13 -1.57
N LEU A 77 -11.74 1.38 -1.58
CA LEU A 77 -12.23 2.08 -0.40
C LEU A 77 -13.77 2.08 -0.26
N ARG A 78 -14.49 1.35 -1.12
CA ARG A 78 -15.97 1.34 -1.15
C ARG A 78 -16.62 0.32 -0.20
#